data_AF-A0A9Q4EX84-F1
#
_entry.id   AF-A0A9Q4EX84-F1
#
_cell.length_a   1.000
_cell.length_b   1.000
_cell.length_c   1.000
_cell.angle_alpha   90.00
_cell.angle_beta   90.00
_cell.angle_gamma   90.00
#
_symmetry.space_group_name_H-M   'P 1'
#
loop_
_entity.id
_entity.type
_entity.pdbx_description
1 polymer ?
#
loop_
_entity_poly.entity_id
_entity_poly.type
_entity_poly.pdbx_seq_one_letter_code
_entity_poly.pdbx_strand_id
1 'polypeptide(L)'
;MDECKNKDMHIDRLVKENKRLTDKYSKDEEIQKMNQQLDNMREDLRRGFPITKIENERIKKWKNEHEEKVHGITKYSKKMRYGGAIGGSYTYKFTPTSIGVFGTVECSCGEHFDFSEL
;
A
#
# COMPACT_ATOMS: atom_id res chain seq x y z
N MET A 1 19.94 -58.97 15.47
CA MET A 1 20.76 -57.73 15.33
C MET A 1 20.34 -56.86 14.14
N ASP A 2 19.55 -57.37 13.18
CA ASP A 2 19.19 -56.63 11.96
C ASP A 2 18.00 -55.67 12.09
N GLU A 3 17.02 -55.93 12.96
CA GLU A 3 15.87 -55.02 13.14
C GLU A 3 16.24 -53.68 13.77
N CYS A 4 17.17 -53.68 14.74
CA CYS A 4 17.60 -52.45 15.41
C CYS A 4 18.33 -51.52 14.41
N LYS A 5 19.23 -52.08 13.61
CA LYS A 5 19.94 -51.34 12.54
C LYS A 5 18.99 -50.80 11.47
N ASN A 6 17.96 -51.56 11.10
CA ASN A 6 16.96 -51.12 10.13
C ASN A 6 16.11 -49.95 10.68
N LYS A 7 15.72 -50.01 11.96
CA LYS A 7 15.04 -48.92 12.65
C LYS A 7 15.90 -47.66 12.74
N ASP A 8 17.19 -47.80 13.07
CA ASP A 8 18.13 -46.67 13.14
C ASP A 8 18.31 -46.01 11.77
N MET A 9 18.46 -46.81 10.69
CA MET A 9 18.52 -46.30 9.32
C MET A 9 17.24 -45.57 8.90
N HIS A 10 16.08 -46.03 9.36
CA HIS A 10 14.79 -45.39 9.09
C HIS A 10 14.67 -44.06 9.83
N ILE A 11 15.07 -44.01 11.10
CA ILE A 11 15.08 -42.79 11.92
C ILE A 11 16.01 -41.74 11.29
N ASP A 12 17.22 -42.11 10.88
CA ASP A 12 18.16 -41.20 10.23
C ASP A 12 17.60 -40.60 8.92
N ARG A 13 16.86 -41.41 8.15
CA ARG A 13 16.17 -40.93 6.94
C ARG A 13 15.09 -39.91 7.30
N LEU A 14 14.25 -40.22 8.29
CA LEU A 14 13.20 -39.31 8.75
C LEU A 14 13.75 -38.00 9.31
N VAL A 15 14.87 -38.03 10.04
CA VAL A 15 15.53 -36.83 10.56
C VAL A 15 16.03 -35.94 9.42
N LYS A 16 16.67 -36.53 8.41
CA LYS A 16 17.12 -35.78 7.21
C LYS A 16 15.94 -35.19 6.45
N GLU A 17 14.86 -35.94 6.30
CA GLU A 17 13.67 -35.50 5.58
C GLU A 17 12.92 -34.39 6.34
N ASN A 18 12.76 -34.52 7.66
CA ASN A 18 12.23 -33.45 8.52
C ASN A 18 13.05 -32.17 8.40
N LYS A 19 14.38 -32.26 8.47
CA LYS A 19 15.25 -31.09 8.28
C LYS A 19 15.03 -30.43 6.91
N ARG A 20 14.94 -31.24 5.85
CA ARG A 20 14.67 -30.74 4.48
C ARG A 20 13.30 -30.06 4.38
N LEU A 21 12.28 -30.61 5.03
CA LEU A 21 10.93 -30.05 5.05
C LEU A 21 10.89 -28.73 5.82
N THR A 22 11.53 -28.65 6.98
CA THR A 22 11.67 -27.40 7.75
C THR A 22 12.37 -26.33 6.92
N ASP A 23 13.51 -26.65 6.30
CA ASP A 23 14.24 -25.70 5.46
C ASP A 23 13.40 -25.20 4.26
N LYS A 24 12.59 -26.08 3.66
CA LYS A 24 11.68 -25.70 2.58
C LYS A 24 10.58 -24.77 3.07
N TYR A 25 9.95 -25.10 4.21
CA TYR A 25 8.89 -24.29 4.80
C TYR A 25 9.38 -22.89 5.16
N SER A 26 10.57 -22.77 5.76
CA SER A 26 11.18 -21.47 6.07
C SER A 26 11.40 -20.61 4.81
N LYS A 27 11.81 -21.22 3.68
CA LYS A 27 11.93 -20.51 2.41
C LYS A 27 10.57 -20.05 1.87
N ASP A 28 9.53 -20.87 2.01
CA ASP A 28 8.17 -20.50 1.59
C ASP A 28 7.66 -19.30 2.40
N GLU A 29 7.93 -19.23 3.71
CA GLU A 29 7.61 -18.07 4.55
C GLU A 29 8.35 -16.80 4.12
N GLU A 30 9.64 -16.91 3.77
CA GLU A 30 10.42 -15.77 3.26
C GLU A 30 9.87 -15.26 1.93
N ILE A 31 9.51 -16.17 1.02
CA ILE A 31 8.88 -15.83 -0.27
C ILE A 31 7.56 -15.09 -0.04
N GLN A 32 6.72 -15.55 0.89
CA GLN A 32 5.47 -14.88 1.24
C GLN A 32 5.71 -13.46 1.76
N LYS A 33 6.68 -13.29 2.66
CA LYS A 33 7.06 -11.95 3.18
C LYS A 33 7.53 -11.02 2.07
N MET A 34 8.39 -11.50 1.16
CA MET A 34 8.88 -10.71 0.03
C MET A 34 7.74 -10.32 -0.92
N ASN A 35 6.82 -11.24 -1.23
CA ASN A 35 5.65 -10.93 -2.06
C ASN A 35 4.77 -9.84 -1.43
N GLN A 36 4.51 -9.94 -0.12
CA GLN A 36 3.75 -8.92 0.61
C GLN A 36 4.43 -7.55 0.57
N GLN A 37 5.77 -7.51 0.71
CA GLN A 37 6.53 -6.27 0.61
C GLN A 37 6.47 -5.69 -0.80
N LEU A 38 6.61 -6.51 -1.84
CA LEU A 38 6.50 -6.08 -3.23
C LEU A 38 5.12 -5.49 -3.54
N ASP A 39 4.05 -6.10 -3.04
CA ASP A 39 2.70 -5.59 -3.26
C ASP A 39 2.48 -4.26 -2.52
N ASN A 40 2.98 -4.11 -1.31
CA ASN A 40 2.95 -2.81 -0.60
C ASN A 40 3.71 -1.73 -1.39
N MET A 41 4.92 -2.03 -1.87
CA MET A 41 5.71 -1.08 -2.66
C MET A 41 5.03 -0.73 -3.99
N ARG A 42 4.38 -1.69 -4.65
CA ARG A 42 3.60 -1.45 -5.88
C ARG A 42 2.44 -0.50 -5.61
N GLU A 43 1.73 -0.67 -4.51
CA GLU A 43 0.65 0.23 -4.12
C GLU A 43 1.17 1.63 -3.79
N ASP A 44 2.36 1.74 -3.20
CA ASP A 44 3.01 3.04 -2.95
C ASP A 44 3.40 3.73 -4.26
N LEU A 45 4.02 2.98 -5.19
CA LEU A 45 4.35 3.47 -6.53
C LEU A 45 3.11 3.91 -7.33
N ARG A 46 2.00 3.17 -7.23
CA ARG A 46 0.73 3.53 -7.88
C ARG A 46 0.15 4.85 -7.37
N ARG A 47 0.40 5.23 -6.11
CA ARG A 47 0.00 6.54 -5.57
C ARG A 47 0.90 7.67 -6.09
N GLY A 48 2.10 7.35 -6.57
CA GLY A 48 3.01 8.23 -7.29
C GLY A 48 3.84 9.13 -6.37
N PHE A 49 3.17 10.09 -5.71
CA PHE A 49 3.79 11.03 -4.78
C PHE A 49 4.00 10.41 -3.38
N PRO A 50 4.83 11.00 -2.50
CA PRO A 50 5.01 10.55 -1.12
C PRO A 50 3.75 10.79 -0.27
N ILE A 51 2.68 10.08 -0.62
CA ILE A 51 1.38 10.09 0.03
C ILE A 51 1.19 8.70 0.63
N THR A 52 1.12 8.63 1.95
CA THR A 52 0.80 7.41 2.69
C THR A 52 -0.62 6.95 2.39
N LYS A 53 -0.93 5.69 2.69
CA LYS A 53 -2.30 5.16 2.55
C LYS A 53 -3.32 5.99 3.34
N ILE A 54 -2.96 6.39 4.57
CA ILE A 54 -3.82 7.18 5.46
C ILE A 54 -4.07 8.58 4.88
N GLU A 55 -3.03 9.25 4.40
CA GLU A 55 -3.17 10.56 3.75
C GLU A 55 -4.04 10.47 2.49
N ASN A 56 -3.86 9.43 1.67
CA ASN A 56 -4.70 9.23 0.48
C ASN A 56 -6.18 9.03 0.85
N GLU A 57 -6.49 8.31 1.93
CA GLU A 57 -7.85 8.16 2.44
C GLU A 57 -8.43 9.49 2.92
N ARG A 58 -7.65 10.29 3.66
CA ARG A 58 -8.03 11.65 4.09
C ARG A 58 -8.31 12.57 2.90
N ILE A 59 -7.42 12.58 1.92
CA ILE A 59 -7.56 13.35 0.67
C ILE A 59 -8.85 12.93 -0.06
N LYS A 60 -9.09 11.63 -0.25
CA LYS A 60 -10.31 11.14 -0.92
C LYS A 60 -11.58 11.56 -0.18
N LYS A 61 -11.58 11.46 1.15
CA LYS A 61 -12.71 11.89 1.99
C LYS A 61 -12.97 13.39 1.82
N TRP A 62 -11.93 14.20 2.00
CA TRP A 62 -12.06 15.65 1.84
C TRP A 62 -12.54 16.04 0.44
N LYS A 63 -11.96 15.49 -0.63
CA LYS A 63 -12.38 15.75 -2.02
C LYS A 63 -13.85 15.40 -2.25
N ASN A 64 -14.31 14.25 -1.76
CA ASN A 64 -15.70 13.83 -1.91
C ASN A 64 -16.66 14.79 -1.19
N GLU A 65 -16.36 15.16 0.05
CA GLU A 65 -17.18 16.08 0.82
C GLU A 65 -17.17 17.50 0.24
N HIS A 66 -16.00 17.96 -0.21
CA HIS A 66 -15.82 19.27 -0.83
C HIS A 66 -16.59 19.37 -2.16
N GLU A 67 -16.47 18.37 -3.03
CA GLU A 67 -17.22 18.29 -4.29
C GLU A 67 -18.73 18.30 -4.07
N GLU A 68 -19.22 17.62 -3.05
CA GLU A 68 -20.64 17.59 -2.72
C GLU A 68 -21.13 18.93 -2.14
N LYS A 69 -20.45 19.44 -1.11
CA LYS A 69 -20.89 20.63 -0.35
C LYS A 69 -20.65 21.94 -1.09
N VAL A 70 -19.50 22.08 -1.76
CA VAL A 70 -19.08 23.33 -2.40
C VAL A 70 -19.45 23.37 -3.89
N HIS A 71 -19.44 22.22 -4.56
CA HIS A 71 -19.71 22.15 -6.01
C HIS A 71 -21.04 21.47 -6.36
N GLY A 72 -21.80 20.93 -5.39
CA GLY A 72 -23.07 20.26 -5.64
C GLY A 72 -22.94 18.98 -6.49
N ILE A 73 -21.76 18.35 -6.46
CA ILE A 73 -21.41 17.20 -7.29
C ILE A 73 -21.70 15.90 -6.53
N THR A 74 -22.94 15.45 -6.60
CA THR A 74 -23.39 14.21 -5.94
C THR A 74 -23.33 12.98 -6.86
N LYS A 75 -23.35 13.18 -8.18
CA LYS A 75 -23.39 12.10 -9.18
C LYS A 75 -22.02 11.89 -9.82
N TYR A 76 -21.66 10.62 -10.06
CA TYR A 76 -20.42 10.24 -10.74
C TYR A 76 -20.23 10.91 -12.11
N SER A 77 -21.30 11.01 -12.91
CA SER A 77 -21.25 11.67 -14.22
C SER A 77 -20.90 13.16 -14.14
N LYS A 78 -21.28 13.84 -13.05
CA LYS A 78 -20.90 15.23 -12.79
C LYS A 78 -19.44 15.33 -12.33
N LYS A 79 -18.94 14.36 -11.53
CA LYS A 79 -17.53 14.30 -11.13
C LYS A 79 -16.60 14.22 -12.34
N MET A 80 -16.92 13.35 -13.31
CA MET A 80 -16.14 13.22 -14.54
C MET A 80 -16.10 14.51 -15.36
N ARG A 81 -17.20 15.26 -15.41
CA ARG A 81 -17.24 16.56 -16.11
C ARG A 81 -16.43 17.63 -15.39
N TYR A 82 -16.50 17.67 -14.07
CA TYR A 82 -15.78 18.66 -13.27
C TYR A 82 -14.26 18.50 -13.35
N GLY A 83 -13.76 17.25 -13.29
CA GLY A 83 -12.32 16.96 -13.43
C GLY A 83 -11.76 17.17 -14.84
N GLY A 84 -12.61 17.37 -15.85
CA GLY A 84 -12.19 17.37 -17.25
C GLY A 84 -11.65 16.00 -17.71
N ALA A 85 -11.16 15.94 -18.95
CA ALA A 85 -10.75 14.68 -19.59
C ALA A 85 -9.58 13.95 -18.89
N ILE A 86 -8.79 14.67 -18.09
CA ILE A 86 -7.57 14.16 -17.45
C ILE A 86 -7.54 14.35 -15.91
N GLY A 87 -8.62 14.84 -15.29
CA GLY A 87 -8.71 14.95 -13.82
C GLY A 87 -7.96 16.14 -13.21
N GLY A 88 -7.97 17.31 -13.85
CA GLY A 88 -7.18 18.49 -13.49
C GLY A 88 -7.82 19.47 -12.49
N SER A 89 -8.83 19.05 -11.72
CA SER A 89 -9.51 19.94 -10.77
C SER A 89 -8.79 20.11 -9.42
N TYR A 90 -7.66 19.42 -9.22
CA TYR A 90 -6.89 19.48 -7.98
C TYR A 90 -5.40 19.60 -8.24
N THR A 91 -4.75 20.46 -7.46
CA THR A 91 -3.30 20.63 -7.43
C THR A 91 -2.75 20.08 -6.12
N TYR A 92 -1.69 19.28 -6.20
CA TYR A 92 -0.98 18.77 -5.03
C TYR A 92 0.31 19.57 -4.83
N LYS A 93 0.52 20.09 -3.62
CA LYS A 93 1.71 20.85 -3.23
C LYS A 93 2.47 20.07 -2.16
N PHE A 94 3.76 19.90 -2.38
CA PHE A 94 4.67 19.23 -1.45
C PHE A 94 5.77 20.19 -1.05
N THR A 95 5.75 20.61 0.21
CA THR A 95 6.69 21.60 0.75
C THR A 95 7.73 20.87 1.61
N PRO A 96 8.97 20.71 1.13
CA PRO A 96 10.04 20.14 1.94
C PRO A 96 10.44 21.11 3.06
N THR A 97 10.63 20.57 4.25
CA THR A 97 11.11 21.27 5.45
C THR A 97 12.30 20.52 6.03
N SER A 98 12.94 21.06 7.08
CA SER A 98 14.04 20.37 7.77
C SER A 98 13.60 19.12 8.55
N ILE A 99 12.30 18.96 8.82
CA ILE A 99 11.73 17.86 9.62
C ILE A 99 11.07 16.80 8.72
N GLY A 100 10.56 17.21 7.56
CA GLY A 100 9.86 16.32 6.64
C GLY A 100 9.21 17.08 5.48
N VAL A 101 8.39 16.39 4.70
CA VAL A 101 7.62 17.00 3.60
C VAL A 101 6.19 17.21 4.06
N PHE A 102 5.71 18.45 3.95
CA PHE A 102 4.32 18.81 4.20
C PHE A 102 3.51 18.75 2.90
N GLY A 103 2.33 18.15 2.95
CA GLY A 103 1.46 17.98 1.79
C GLY A 103 0.13 18.71 1.91
N THR A 104 -0.20 19.50 0.88
CA THR A 104 -1.49 20.19 0.72
C THR A 104 -2.13 19.81 -0.61
N VAL A 105 -3.44 19.58 -0.63
CA VAL A 105 -4.24 19.47 -1.85
C VAL A 105 -5.14 20.70 -1.99
N GLU A 106 -5.15 21.31 -3.16
CA GLU A 106 -5.93 22.51 -3.46
C GLU A 106 -6.90 22.23 -4.61
N CYS A 107 -8.16 22.57 -4.41
CA CYS A 107 -9.19 22.52 -5.44
C CYS A 107 -9.05 23.71 -6.38
N SER A 108 -9.46 23.58 -7.64
CA SER A 108 -9.49 24.69 -8.61
C SER A 108 -10.32 25.91 -8.17
N CYS A 109 -11.16 25.77 -7.14
CA CYS A 109 -11.90 26.88 -6.53
C CYS A 109 -11.11 27.68 -5.47
N GLY A 110 -9.89 27.23 -5.13
CA GLY A 110 -9.01 27.85 -4.14
C GLY A 110 -9.09 27.26 -2.73
N GLU A 111 -10.09 26.43 -2.42
CA GLU A 111 -10.16 25.72 -1.14
C GLU A 111 -9.05 24.67 -1.06
N HIS A 112 -8.41 24.53 0.10
CA HIS A 112 -7.28 23.64 0.30
C HIS A 112 -7.43 22.79 1.55
N PHE A 113 -6.68 21.69 1.57
CA PHE A 113 -6.63 20.75 2.68
C PHE A 113 -5.22 20.24 2.88
N ASP A 114 -4.71 20.45 4.08
CA ASP A 114 -3.43 19.91 4.52
C ASP A 114 -3.63 18.48 4.98
N PHE A 115 -3.06 17.54 4.23
CA PHE A 115 -3.25 16.11 4.48
C PHE A 115 -2.16 15.51 5.36
N SER A 116 -0.99 16.16 5.42
CA SER A 116 0.13 15.77 6.27
C SER A 116 0.07 16.47 7.62
N GLU A 117 0.29 15.70 8.69
CA GLU A 117 0.53 16.22 10.04
C GLU A 117 2.04 16.15 10.27
N LEU A 118 2.71 17.31 10.34
CA LEU A 118 4.14 17.40 10.69
C LEU A 118 4.33 17.41 12.21
#